data_AF-A0A8J4MM57-F1
#
_entry.id   AF-A0A8J4MM57-F1
#
_cell.length_a   1.000
_cell.length_b   1.000
_cell.length_c   1.000
_cell.angle_alpha   90.00
_cell.angle_beta   90.00
_cell.angle_gamma   90.00
#
_symmetry.space_group_name_H-M   'P 1'
#
loop_
_entity.id
_entity.type
_entity.pdbx_description
1 polymer ?
#
loop_
_entity_poly.entity_id
_entity_poly.type
_entity_poly.pdbx_seq_one_letter_code
_entity_poly.pdbx_strand_id
1 'polypeptide(L)'
;TWIITCFCLQLLLLNPLVKAQSSCGNPVTDDVNDIAKLVGNLPNDYMITLKYVPKMDSLPNHCWLHLMVPEFSRSLHNLLQKFSDISDMSDVLSNYSIINNLTRIINDLMACLAFDKNKDFVKENGHLYEEGRFIPEDFFRHFNSTIEVYKEFADTLDKNDCILPSTVETPEN
;
A
#
# COMPACT_ATOMS: atom_id res chain seq x y z
N THR A 1 -44.75 -9.32 18.57
CA THR A 1 -43.57 -10.22 18.49
C THR A 1 -43.30 -10.78 17.10
N TRP A 2 -44.23 -10.73 16.13
CA TRP A 2 -44.05 -11.35 14.80
C TRP A 2 -43.41 -10.40 13.75
N ILE A 3 -43.57 -9.09 13.93
CA ILE A 3 -42.97 -8.06 13.06
C ILE A 3 -41.44 -8.00 13.24
N ILE A 4 -40.95 -8.19 14.47
CA ILE A 4 -39.52 -8.11 14.80
C ILE A 4 -38.77 -9.31 14.19
N THR A 5 -39.33 -10.52 14.31
CA THR A 5 -38.74 -11.72 13.69
C THR A 5 -38.67 -11.62 12.18
N CYS A 6 -39.68 -11.00 11.54
CA CYS A 6 -39.69 -10.81 10.09
C CYS A 6 -38.60 -9.84 9.62
N PHE A 7 -38.40 -8.72 10.34
CA PHE A 7 -37.30 -7.78 10.06
C PHE A 7 -35.92 -8.42 10.24
N CYS A 8 -35.72 -9.20 11.31
CA CYS A 8 -34.46 -9.91 11.53
C CYS A 8 -34.20 -10.97 10.44
N LEU A 9 -35.23 -11.71 10.01
CA LEU A 9 -35.09 -12.72 8.95
C LEU A 9 -34.80 -12.07 7.59
N GLN A 10 -35.43 -10.94 7.28
CA GLN A 10 -35.16 -10.18 6.04
C GLN A 10 -33.75 -9.57 6.04
N LEU A 11 -33.26 -9.07 7.19
CA LEU A 11 -31.87 -8.62 7.34
C LEU A 11 -30.86 -9.76 7.20
N LEU A 12 -31.16 -10.95 7.74
CA LEU A 12 -30.33 -12.15 7.58
C LEU A 12 -30.31 -12.68 6.13
N LEU A 13 -31.42 -12.56 5.40
CA LEU A 13 -31.55 -13.01 4.01
C LEU A 13 -31.02 -12.01 2.98
N LEU A 14 -30.85 -10.73 3.35
CA LEU A 14 -30.16 -9.70 2.53
C LEU A 14 -28.63 -9.73 2.69
N ASN A 15 -28.09 -10.54 3.60
CA ASN A 15 -26.65 -10.73 3.82
C ASN A 15 -26.01 -11.84 2.95
N PRO A 16 -26.23 -11.87 1.62
CA PRO A 16 -25.16 -12.32 0.73
C PRO A 16 -24.60 -11.21 -0.17
N LEU A 17 -25.07 -9.96 -0.06
CA LEU A 17 -24.83 -8.94 -1.07
C LEU A 17 -23.90 -7.78 -0.65
N VAL A 18 -22.80 -8.04 0.07
CA VAL A 18 -21.71 -7.04 0.28
C VAL A 18 -20.31 -7.67 0.21
N LYS A 19 -20.15 -8.81 -0.46
CA LYS A 19 -18.83 -9.29 -0.92
C LYS A 19 -18.91 -9.83 -2.34
N ALA A 20 -19.65 -9.13 -3.22
CA ALA A 20 -19.09 -8.98 -4.56
C ALA A 20 -17.87 -8.09 -4.34
N GLN A 21 -16.71 -8.69 -4.08
CA GLN A 21 -15.44 -7.99 -4.15
C GLN A 21 -15.36 -7.53 -5.60
N SER A 22 -15.83 -6.30 -5.85
CA SER A 22 -15.62 -5.65 -7.12
C SER A 22 -14.14 -5.82 -7.44
N SER A 23 -13.83 -6.28 -8.66
CA SER A 23 -12.47 -6.24 -9.17
C SER A 23 -11.84 -4.95 -8.70
N CYS A 24 -10.74 -5.01 -7.96
CA CYS A 24 -10.13 -3.79 -7.51
C CYS A 24 -9.86 -2.94 -8.76
N GLY A 25 -10.46 -1.75 -8.81
CA GLY A 25 -10.15 -0.79 -9.86
C GLY A 25 -8.71 -0.32 -9.72
N ASN A 26 -8.33 0.68 -10.50
CA ASN A 26 -7.09 1.40 -10.24
C ASN A 26 -7.36 2.57 -9.28
N PRO A 27 -7.04 2.48 -7.97
CA PRO A 27 -7.26 3.58 -7.03
C PRO A 27 -6.21 4.69 -7.20
N VAL A 28 -5.23 4.53 -8.09
CA VAL A 28 -4.23 5.56 -8.36
C VAL A 28 -4.86 6.70 -9.16
N THR A 29 -5.05 7.84 -8.49
CA THR A 29 -5.54 9.10 -9.05
C THR A 29 -4.41 9.96 -9.63
N ASP A 30 -4.75 11.12 -10.19
CA ASP A 30 -3.81 12.14 -10.66
C ASP A 30 -3.08 12.89 -9.54
N ASP A 31 -3.47 12.69 -8.28
CA ASP A 31 -2.79 13.26 -7.09
C ASP A 31 -1.29 12.87 -7.02
N VAL A 32 -0.87 11.78 -7.66
CA VAL A 32 0.55 11.39 -7.75
C VAL A 32 1.39 12.42 -8.53
N ASN A 33 0.77 13.25 -9.36
CA ASN A 33 1.48 14.28 -10.12
C ASN A 33 2.00 15.42 -9.23
N ASP A 34 1.45 15.57 -8.02
CA ASP A 34 1.88 16.59 -7.05
C ASP A 34 3.11 16.18 -6.23
N ILE A 35 3.64 14.96 -6.42
CA ILE A 35 4.82 14.47 -5.70
C ILE A 35 6.04 15.37 -5.95
N ALA A 36 6.26 15.84 -7.18
CA ALA A 36 7.38 16.71 -7.48
C ALA A 36 7.33 18.04 -6.70
N LYS A 37 6.12 18.59 -6.53
CA LYS A 37 5.89 19.79 -5.72
C LYS A 37 6.20 19.51 -4.25
N LEU A 38 5.73 18.38 -3.71
CA LEU A 38 6.02 17.97 -2.34
C LEU A 38 7.52 17.79 -2.10
N VAL A 39 8.22 17.09 -2.98
CA VAL A 39 9.68 16.89 -2.89
C VAL A 39 10.42 18.23 -2.90
N GLY A 40 10.01 19.17 -3.75
CA GLY A 40 10.59 20.52 -3.79
C GLY A 40 10.35 21.36 -2.53
N ASN A 41 9.33 21.03 -1.75
CA ASN A 41 8.98 21.71 -0.51
C ASN A 41 9.56 21.05 0.77
N LEU A 42 10.11 19.84 0.66
CA LEU A 42 10.74 19.14 1.79
C LEU A 42 12.23 19.50 1.86
N PRO A 43 12.82 19.64 3.07
CA PRO A 43 14.26 19.79 3.21
C PRO A 43 14.98 18.60 2.56
N ASN A 44 16.01 18.85 1.76
CA ASN A 44 16.72 17.81 1.02
C ASN A 44 17.53 16.86 1.92
N ASP A 45 17.85 17.29 3.14
CA ASP A 45 18.53 16.52 4.18
C ASP A 45 17.54 15.83 5.15
N TYR A 46 16.25 16.03 4.96
CA TYR A 46 15.23 15.36 5.77
C TYR A 46 15.18 13.87 5.46
N MET A 47 15.31 13.04 6.50
CA MET A 47 15.38 11.59 6.35
C MET A 47 14.05 10.93 6.71
N ILE A 48 13.39 10.34 5.71
CA ILE A 48 12.16 9.56 5.85
C ILE A 48 12.53 8.10 6.10
N THR A 49 12.01 7.52 7.19
CA THR A 49 12.21 6.10 7.50
C THR A 49 11.27 5.25 6.67
N LEU A 50 11.81 4.20 6.04
CA LEU A 50 11.03 3.19 5.35
C LEU A 50 11.60 1.82 5.67
N LYS A 51 10.75 0.92 6.17
CA LYS A 51 11.03 -0.50 6.20
C LYS A 51 10.70 -1.05 4.81
N TYR A 52 11.67 -1.57 4.08
CA TYR A 52 11.50 -1.92 2.67
C TYR A 52 12.05 -3.31 2.38
N VAL A 53 11.56 -3.91 1.30
CA VAL A 53 12.13 -5.13 0.72
C VAL A 53 12.85 -4.71 -0.56
N PRO A 54 14.16 -4.92 -0.69
CA PRO A 54 14.86 -4.71 -1.95
C PRO A 54 14.20 -5.51 -3.08
N LYS A 55 14.18 -4.98 -4.31
CA LYS A 55 13.73 -5.79 -5.45
C LYS A 55 14.73 -6.92 -5.70
N MET A 56 14.24 -8.14 -5.86
CA MET A 56 15.03 -9.35 -6.08
C MET A 56 14.38 -10.18 -7.18
N ASP A 57 15.17 -10.80 -8.06
CA ASP A 57 14.65 -11.61 -9.18
C ASP A 57 13.83 -12.82 -8.70
N SER A 58 14.10 -13.31 -7.49
CA SER A 58 13.39 -14.43 -6.86
C SER A 58 12.02 -14.07 -6.29
N LEU A 59 11.69 -12.78 -6.17
CA LEU A 59 10.44 -12.30 -5.59
C LEU A 59 9.56 -11.67 -6.68
N PRO A 60 8.46 -12.32 -7.08
CA PRO A 60 7.53 -11.75 -8.05
C PRO A 60 7.00 -10.39 -7.62
N ASN A 61 6.89 -9.46 -8.57
CA ASN A 61 6.45 -8.09 -8.33
C ASN A 61 5.09 -8.00 -7.61
N HIS A 62 4.12 -8.85 -7.97
CA HIS A 62 2.81 -8.86 -7.29
C HIS A 62 2.91 -9.25 -5.81
N CYS A 63 3.91 -10.06 -5.44
CA CYS A 63 4.18 -10.43 -4.05
C CYS A 63 4.98 -9.38 -3.30
N TRP A 64 5.91 -8.74 -3.99
CA TRP A 64 6.62 -7.58 -3.46
C TRP A 64 5.64 -6.45 -3.07
N LEU A 65 4.55 -6.24 -3.81
CA LEU A 65 3.50 -5.28 -3.43
C LEU A 65 2.88 -5.56 -2.05
N HIS A 66 2.60 -6.83 -1.74
CA HIS A 66 2.05 -7.23 -0.43
C HIS A 66 2.99 -6.87 0.73
N LEU A 67 4.31 -6.81 0.48
CA LEU A 67 5.31 -6.44 1.49
C LEU A 67 5.50 -4.93 1.58
N MET A 68 5.50 -4.22 0.44
CA MET A 68 5.83 -2.80 0.39
C MET A 68 4.67 -1.87 0.74
N VAL A 69 3.47 -2.15 0.25
CA VAL A 69 2.31 -1.26 0.40
C VAL A 69 1.99 -0.95 1.88
N PRO A 70 1.97 -1.92 2.80
CA PRO A 70 1.74 -1.64 4.23
C PRO A 70 2.80 -0.73 4.85
N GLU A 71 4.06 -0.85 4.43
CA GLU A 71 5.15 -0.05 4.98
C GLU A 71 5.14 1.39 4.43
N PHE A 72 4.70 1.59 3.19
CA PHE A 72 4.40 2.93 2.68
C PHE A 72 3.21 3.58 3.39
N SER A 73 2.15 2.83 3.67
CA SER A 73 1.02 3.33 4.47
C SER A 73 1.49 3.85 5.84
N ARG A 74 2.32 3.07 6.55
CA ARG A 74 2.90 3.47 7.83
C ARG A 74 3.82 4.69 7.70
N SER A 75 4.72 4.69 6.72
CA SER A 75 5.69 5.78 6.54
C SER A 75 5.02 7.10 6.15
N LEU A 76 4.06 7.08 5.23
CA LEU A 76 3.28 8.26 4.84
C LEU A 76 2.40 8.78 5.99
N HIS A 77 1.80 7.88 6.78
CA HIS A 77 1.07 8.30 7.98
C HIS A 77 1.97 9.03 8.98
N ASN A 78 3.17 8.49 9.25
CA ASN A 78 4.16 9.13 10.12
C ASN A 78 4.63 10.49 9.57
N LEU A 79 4.77 10.60 8.25
CA LEU A 79 5.10 11.86 7.59
C LEU A 79 3.96 12.86 7.74
N LEU A 80 2.71 12.45 7.49
CA LEU A 80 1.52 13.29 7.60
C LEU A 80 1.37 13.90 9.00
N GLN A 81 1.61 13.11 10.05
CA GLN A 81 1.57 13.58 11.45
C GLN A 81 2.56 14.72 11.73
N LYS A 82 3.65 14.83 10.99
CA LYS A 82 4.61 15.95 11.16
C LYS A 82 4.07 17.27 10.62
N PHE A 83 3.08 17.22 9.74
CA PHE A 83 2.43 18.37 9.14
C PHE A 83 1.07 18.70 9.77
N SER A 84 0.46 17.77 10.54
CA SER A 84 -0.82 18.02 11.22
C SER A 84 -0.73 19.06 12.34
N ASP A 85 0.46 19.26 12.90
CA ASP A 85 0.67 20.09 14.08
C ASP A 85 0.87 21.59 13.75
N ILE A 86 0.82 21.97 12.47
CA ILE A 86 1.18 23.31 12.00
C ILE A 86 0.11 23.80 10.99
N SER A 87 -0.97 24.37 11.49
CA SER A 87 -2.15 24.78 10.69
C SER A 87 -2.05 26.15 10.00
N ASP A 88 -1.02 26.95 10.30
CA ASP A 88 -1.06 28.40 10.04
C ASP A 88 -0.24 28.89 8.84
N MET A 89 0.29 27.99 7.99
CA MET A 89 0.99 28.35 6.75
C MET A 89 0.41 27.65 5.51
N SER A 90 0.19 28.42 4.44
CA SER A 90 -0.42 27.91 3.19
C SER A 90 0.40 26.80 2.50
N ASP A 91 1.73 26.87 2.53
CA ASP A 91 2.58 25.83 1.94
C ASP A 91 2.58 24.53 2.78
N VAL A 92 2.48 24.67 4.11
CA VAL A 92 2.34 23.54 5.03
C VAL A 92 0.99 22.85 4.80
N LEU A 93 -0.09 23.61 4.60
CA LEU A 93 -1.40 23.09 4.22
C LEU A 93 -1.35 22.38 2.86
N SER A 94 -0.58 22.91 1.89
CA SER A 94 -0.38 22.24 0.59
C SER A 94 0.36 20.91 0.75
N ASN A 95 1.45 20.86 1.54
CA ASN A 95 2.21 19.63 1.75
C ASN A 95 1.37 18.58 2.47
N TYR A 96 0.66 18.99 3.52
CA TYR A 96 -0.29 18.13 4.23
C TYR A 96 -1.32 17.52 3.27
N SER A 97 -1.94 18.34 2.43
CA SER A 97 -2.95 17.87 1.47
C SER A 97 -2.38 16.83 0.50
N ILE A 98 -1.17 17.06 -0.04
CA ILE A 98 -0.53 16.11 -0.96
C ILE A 98 -0.24 14.79 -0.23
N ILE A 99 0.40 14.84 0.94
CA ILE A 99 0.71 13.63 1.73
C ILE A 99 -0.57 12.87 2.09
N ASN A 100 -1.64 13.59 2.45
CA ASN A 100 -2.94 12.99 2.77
C ASN A 100 -3.55 12.27 1.56
N ASN A 101 -3.49 12.86 0.36
CA ASN A 101 -3.97 12.21 -0.86
C ASN A 101 -3.14 10.96 -1.18
N LEU A 102 -1.81 11.02 -1.08
CA LEU A 102 -0.93 9.84 -1.24
C LEU A 102 -1.22 8.76 -0.19
N THR A 103 -1.53 9.16 1.05
CA THR A 103 -1.92 8.25 2.14
C THR A 103 -3.25 7.55 1.82
N ARG A 104 -4.21 8.24 1.18
CA ARG A 104 -5.46 7.63 0.74
C ARG A 104 -5.23 6.60 -0.37
N ILE A 105 -4.43 6.97 -1.39
CA ILE A 105 -4.06 6.04 -2.48
C ILE A 105 -3.45 4.76 -1.90
N ILE A 106 -2.44 4.86 -1.04
CA ILE A 106 -1.76 3.66 -0.52
C ILE A 106 -2.67 2.80 0.37
N ASN A 107 -3.62 3.42 1.09
CA ASN A 107 -4.60 2.67 1.88
C ASN A 107 -5.61 1.94 0.99
N ASP A 108 -6.02 2.54 -0.13
CA ASP A 108 -6.88 1.88 -1.11
C ASP A 108 -6.14 0.72 -1.79
N LEU A 109 -4.86 0.89 -2.12
CA LEU A 109 -3.99 -0.20 -2.59
C LEU A 109 -3.90 -1.34 -1.56
N MET A 110 -3.71 -0.99 -0.28
CA MET A 110 -3.65 -1.97 0.80
C MET A 110 -4.97 -2.76 0.92
N ALA A 111 -6.12 -2.08 0.84
CA ALA A 111 -7.42 -2.73 0.84
C ALA A 111 -7.60 -3.68 -0.35
N CYS A 112 -7.09 -3.29 -1.53
CA CYS A 112 -7.13 -4.13 -2.72
C CYS A 112 -6.22 -5.35 -2.66
N LEU A 113 -5.13 -5.28 -1.90
CA LEU A 113 -4.21 -6.40 -1.68
C LEU A 113 -4.62 -7.30 -0.50
N ALA A 114 -5.69 -6.96 0.23
CA ALA A 114 -6.13 -7.70 1.42
C ALA A 114 -6.89 -9.00 1.08
N PHE A 115 -6.23 -9.93 0.38
CA PHE A 115 -6.78 -11.25 0.07
C PHE A 115 -6.43 -12.26 1.16
N ASP A 116 -7.42 -13.03 1.63
CA ASP A 116 -7.25 -14.03 2.69
C ASP A 116 -6.15 -15.06 2.39
N LYS A 117 -5.94 -15.39 1.12
CA LYS A 117 -4.91 -16.34 0.65
C LYS A 117 -3.47 -15.86 0.88
N ASN A 118 -3.25 -14.55 1.00
CA ASN A 118 -1.92 -13.94 1.19
C ASN A 118 -1.75 -13.31 2.58
N LYS A 119 -2.69 -13.54 3.52
CA LYS A 119 -2.71 -12.87 4.83
C LYS A 119 -1.46 -13.11 5.68
N ASP A 120 -0.87 -14.32 5.56
CA ASP A 120 0.29 -14.74 6.35
C ASP A 120 1.61 -14.42 5.63
N PHE A 121 1.56 -14.05 4.34
CA PHE A 121 2.75 -13.81 3.51
C PHE A 121 3.67 -12.75 4.10
N VAL A 122 3.11 -11.64 4.59
CA VAL A 122 3.88 -10.56 5.23
C VAL A 122 4.59 -11.05 6.50
N LYS A 123 3.92 -11.90 7.28
CA LYS A 123 4.46 -12.44 8.53
C LYS A 123 5.56 -13.45 8.28
N GLU A 124 5.36 -14.36 7.34
CA GLU A 124 6.31 -15.43 6.99
C GLU A 124 7.59 -14.86 6.35
N ASN A 125 7.47 -13.77 5.60
CA ASN A 125 8.57 -13.16 4.86
C ASN A 125 9.15 -11.92 5.54
N GLY A 126 8.93 -11.78 6.85
CA GLY A 126 9.44 -10.67 7.65
C GLY A 126 10.96 -10.51 7.63
N HIS A 127 11.69 -11.58 7.30
CA HIS A 127 13.15 -11.62 7.20
C HIS A 127 13.70 -10.93 5.93
N LEU A 128 12.85 -10.65 4.94
CA LEU A 128 13.24 -9.95 3.70
C LEU A 128 13.34 -8.44 3.87
N TYR A 129 12.86 -7.90 4.99
CA TYR A 129 12.84 -6.46 5.21
C TYR A 129 14.19 -5.93 5.69
N GLU A 130 14.52 -4.76 5.17
CA GLU A 130 15.59 -3.89 5.64
C GLU A 130 14.98 -2.59 6.18
N GLU A 131 15.72 -1.92 7.06
CA GLU A 131 15.39 -0.56 7.50
C GLU A 131 16.26 0.45 6.76
N GLY A 132 15.60 1.36 6.06
CA GLY A 132 16.26 2.44 5.33
C GLY A 132 15.83 3.81 5.83
N ARG A 133 16.72 4.78 5.63
CA ARG A 133 16.43 6.20 5.80
C ARG A 133 16.78 6.89 4.49
N PHE A 134 15.80 7.54 3.89
CA PHE A 134 15.90 8.08 2.55
C PHE A 134 15.64 9.57 2.56
N ILE A 135 16.38 10.31 1.74
CA ILE A 135 16.00 11.69 1.40
C ILE A 135 14.66 11.68 0.65
N PRO A 136 13.94 12.81 0.56
CA PRO A 136 12.60 12.84 -0.03
C PRO A 136 12.58 12.32 -1.47
N GLU A 137 13.57 12.69 -2.28
CA GLU A 137 13.65 12.25 -3.67
C GLU A 137 13.69 10.72 -3.79
N ASP A 138 14.55 10.05 -3.04
CA ASP A 138 14.69 8.59 -3.09
C ASP A 138 13.48 7.88 -2.50
N PHE A 139 12.92 8.39 -1.39
CA PHE A 139 11.69 7.85 -0.81
C PHE A 139 10.53 7.85 -1.81
N PHE A 140 10.30 8.99 -2.47
CA PHE A 140 9.22 9.12 -3.44
C PHE A 140 9.52 8.42 -4.77
N ARG A 141 10.79 8.18 -5.11
CA ARG A 141 11.17 7.28 -6.20
C ARG A 141 10.74 5.84 -5.92
N HIS A 142 10.95 5.34 -4.71
CA HIS A 142 10.46 4.02 -4.31
C HIS A 142 8.92 3.98 -4.32
N PHE A 143 8.26 5.02 -3.82
CA PHE A 143 6.79 5.13 -3.84
C PHE A 143 6.26 5.04 -5.28
N ASN A 144 6.80 5.83 -6.21
CA ASN A 144 6.40 5.81 -7.62
C ASN A 144 6.60 4.42 -8.25
N SER A 145 7.72 3.75 -7.96
CA SER A 145 7.93 2.39 -8.46
C SER A 145 6.90 1.40 -7.90
N THR A 146 6.46 1.54 -6.65
CA THR A 146 5.35 0.75 -6.09
C THR A 146 4.03 1.02 -6.81
N ILE A 147 3.74 2.28 -7.12
CA ILE A 147 2.55 2.66 -7.89
C ILE A 147 2.58 2.08 -9.31
N GLU A 148 3.71 2.15 -9.99
CA GLU A 148 3.89 1.59 -11.34
C GLU A 148 3.70 0.07 -11.35
N VAL A 149 4.36 -0.63 -10.44
CA VAL A 149 4.21 -2.08 -10.30
C VAL A 149 2.75 -2.43 -10.02
N TYR A 150 2.06 -1.70 -9.15
CA TYR A 150 0.65 -1.95 -8.92
C TYR A 150 -0.19 -1.83 -10.19
N LYS A 151 0.02 -0.77 -10.98
CA LYS A 151 -0.72 -0.55 -12.25
C LYS A 151 -0.55 -1.71 -13.22
N GLU A 152 0.63 -2.34 -13.26
CA GLU A 152 0.89 -3.51 -14.11
C GLU A 152 0.04 -4.74 -13.73
N PHE A 153 -0.27 -4.89 -12.44
CA PHE A 153 -0.96 -6.08 -11.92
C PHE A 153 -2.42 -5.86 -11.55
N ALA A 154 -2.93 -4.63 -11.56
CA ALA A 154 -4.26 -4.25 -11.04
C ALA A 154 -5.40 -5.19 -11.51
N ASP A 155 -5.41 -5.57 -12.79
CA ASP A 155 -6.45 -6.43 -13.39
C ASP A 155 -6.31 -7.93 -13.08
N THR A 156 -5.25 -8.34 -12.37
CA THR A 156 -4.91 -9.75 -12.12
C THR A 156 -4.58 -10.07 -10.66
N LEU A 157 -4.71 -9.11 -9.74
CA LEU A 157 -4.34 -9.26 -8.33
C LEU A 157 -5.05 -10.44 -7.64
N ASP A 158 -6.32 -10.70 -7.98
CA ASP A 158 -7.12 -11.77 -7.40
C ASP A 158 -6.67 -13.17 -7.86
N LYS A 159 -6.03 -13.27 -9.04
CA LYS A 159 -5.60 -14.53 -9.66
C LYS A 159 -4.21 -14.98 -9.24
N ASN A 160 -3.37 -14.05 -8.78
CA ASN A 160 -1.98 -14.35 -8.48
C ASN A 160 -1.80 -14.74 -7.01
N ASP A 161 -1.22 -15.91 -6.77
CA ASP A 161 -0.84 -16.36 -5.43
C ASP A 161 0.59 -15.96 -5.12
N CYS A 162 0.88 -15.75 -3.83
CA CYS A 162 2.23 -15.44 -3.38
C CYS A 162 2.95 -16.64 -2.81
N ILE A 163 3.69 -17.31 -3.71
CA ILE A 163 4.51 -18.46 -3.40
C ILE A 163 5.94 -18.09 -3.81
N LEU A 164 6.84 -18.04 -2.84
CA LEU A 164 8.27 -17.92 -3.12
C LEU A 164 8.77 -19.22 -3.72
N PRO A 165 9.58 -19.18 -4.81
CA PRO A 165 10.24 -20.36 -5.31
C PRO A 165 11.11 -20.98 -4.21
N SER A 166 10.93 -22.27 -3.93
CA SER A 166 11.83 -22.99 -3.03
C SER A 166 13.23 -23.00 -3.66
N THR A 167 14.24 -22.57 -2.91
CA THR A 167 15.65 -22.79 -3.24
C THR A 167 15.94 -24.28 -3.16
N VAL A 168 15.61 -25.02 -4.22
CA VAL A 168 16.18 -26.35 -4.43
C VAL A 168 17.62 -26.14 -4.87
N GLU A 169 18.56 -26.29 -3.94
CA GLU A 169 19.97 -26.48 -4.29
C GLU A 169 20.05 -27.65 -5.27
N THR A 170 20.45 -27.35 -6.51
CA THR A 170 20.71 -28.40 -7.50
C THR A 170 22.00 -29.07 -7.06
N PRO A 171 22.04 -30.38 -6.76
CA PRO A 171 23.28 -31.03 -6.41
C PRO A 171 24.19 -31.00 -7.64
N GLU A 172 25.38 -30.44 -7.47
CA GLU A 172 26.44 -30.52 -8.47
C GLU A 172 26.76 -32.00 -8.72
N ASN A 173 26.72 -32.38 -10.00
CA ASN A 173 26.90 -33.75 -10.50
C ASN A 173 28.39 -34.07 -10.71
#